data_AF-A0AAV3SW08-F1
#
_entry.id   AF-A0AAV3SW08-F1
#
_cell.length_a   1.000
_cell.length_b   1.000
_cell.length_c   1.000
_cell.angle_alpha   90.00
_cell.angle_beta   90.00
_cell.angle_gamma   90.00
#
_symmetry.space_group_name_H-M   'P 1'
#
loop_
_entity.id
_entity.type
_entity.pdbx_description
1 polymer ?
#
loop_
_entity_poly.entity_id
_entity_poly.type
_entity_poly.pdbx_seq_one_letter_code
_entity_poly.pdbx_strand_id
1 'polypeptide(L)' 'MEEVEFNMGDAWNAHITTGEKRSGLLGRLGMNERKGLTTVTCPECGLVRHYAEFEE' A
#
# COMPACT_ATOMS: atom_id res chain seq x y z
N MET A 1 12.80 4.39 6.49
CA MET A 1 12.12 4.21 5.19
C MET A 1 12.73 2.99 4.56
N GLU A 2 11.90 2.06 4.12
CA GLU A 2 12.30 0.86 3.40
C GLU A 2 11.74 0.89 1.98
N GLU A 3 12.36 0.16 1.06
CA GLU A 3 11.86 0.02 -0.29
C GLU A 3 10.66 -0.95 -0.28
N VAL A 4 9.57 -0.56 -0.96
CA VAL A 4 8.35 -1.36 -1.07
C VAL A 4 7.87 -1.37 -2.51
N GLU A 5 7.16 -2.45 -2.89
CA GLU A 5 6.60 -2.57 -4.23
C GLU A 5 5.27 -1.82 -4.32
N PHE A 6 5.25 -0.75 -5.12
CA PHE A 6 4.04 0.01 -5.46
C PHE A 6 3.26 -0.67 -6.60
N ASN A 7 1.96 -0.81 -6.43
CA ASN A 7 1.08 -1.48 -7.38
C ASN A 7 -0.26 -0.74 -7.56
N MET A 8 -0.91 -0.96 -8.71
CA MET A 8 -2.28 -0.51 -8.98
C MET A 8 -3.17 -1.71 -9.35
N GLY A 9 -4.16 -2.01 -8.50
CA GLY A 9 -5.17 -3.02 -8.78
C GLY A 9 -6.30 -2.45 -9.63
N ASP A 10 -6.72 -3.19 -10.67
CA ASP A 10 -7.83 -2.83 -11.57
C ASP A 10 -7.76 -1.40 -12.14
N ALA A 11 -6.54 -0.90 -12.34
CA ALA A 11 -6.21 0.47 -12.77
C ALA A 11 -6.61 1.61 -11.80
N TRP A 12 -7.31 1.35 -10.68
CA TRP A 12 -7.86 2.39 -9.81
C TRP A 12 -7.49 2.27 -8.33
N ASN A 13 -6.89 1.16 -7.90
CA ASN A 13 -6.59 0.90 -6.49
C ASN A 13 -5.08 0.89 -6.21
N ALA A 14 -4.51 2.06 -5.90
CA ALA A 14 -3.10 2.17 -5.50
C ALA A 14 -2.86 1.52 -4.13
N HIS A 15 -1.84 0.67 -4.05
CA HIS A 15 -1.45 -0.03 -2.84
C HIS A 15 0.04 -0.35 -2.83
N ILE A 16 0.58 -0.63 -1.65
CA ILE A 16 1.90 -1.26 -1.51
C ILE A 16 1.74 -2.70 -1.08
N THR A 17 2.64 -3.56 -1.51
CA THR A 17 2.81 -4.90 -0.94
C THR A 17 3.80 -4.79 0.21
N THR A 18 3.36 -5.12 1.42
CA THR A 18 4.29 -5.27 2.54
C THR A 18 4.95 -6.63 2.41
N GLY A 19 6.21 -6.77 2.83
CA GLY A 19 6.92 -8.06 2.81
C GLY A 19 6.32 -9.11 3.76
N GLU A 20 5.24 -8.77 4.46
CA GLU A 20 4.56 -9.58 5.45
C GLU A 20 3.47 -10.44 4.79
N LYS A 21 3.24 -11.63 5.35
CA LYS A 21 2.17 -12.52 4.87
C LYS A 21 0.83 -12.10 5.46
N ARG A 22 -0.24 -12.16 4.66
CA ARG A 22 -1.59 -11.98 5.17
C ARG A 22 -1.89 -12.96 6.30
N SER A 23 -2.77 -12.58 7.21
CA SER A 23 -3.24 -13.50 8.25
C SER A 23 -4.09 -14.64 7.68
N GLY A 24 -4.19 -15.73 8.45
CA GLY A 24 -5.08 -16.85 8.15
C GLY A 24 -4.70 -17.68 6.93
N LEU A 25 -5.71 -18.26 6.27
CA LEU A 25 -5.53 -19.21 5.18
C LEU A 25 -4.81 -18.60 3.97
N LEU A 26 -5.04 -17.32 3.67
CA LEU A 26 -4.42 -16.64 2.54
C LEU A 26 -2.91 -16.48 2.72
N GLY A 27 -2.43 -16.19 3.94
CA GLY A 27 -1.00 -16.19 4.23
C GLY A 27 -0.35 -17.55 4.07
N ARG A 28 -1.05 -18.61 4.46
CA ARG A 28 -0.56 -19.99 4.29
C ARG A 28 -0.42 -20.37 2.82
N LEU A 29 -1.19 -19.74 1.93
CA LEU A 29 -1.09 -19.86 0.47
C LEU A 29 -0.07 -18.91 -0.15
N GLY A 30 0.69 -18.16 0.66
CA GLY A 30 1.78 -17.29 0.20
C GLY A 30 1.32 -15.91 -0.26
N MET A 31 0.11 -15.48 0.07
CA MET A 31 -0.35 -14.12 -0.25
C MET A 31 0.26 -13.11 0.73
N ASN A 32 0.94 -12.11 0.16
CA ASN A 32 1.47 -10.99 0.93
C ASN A 32 0.37 -9.99 1.28
N GLU A 33 0.59 -9.29 2.39
CA GLU A 33 -0.25 -8.22 2.83
C GLU A 33 -0.11 -7.01 1.90
N ARG A 34 -1.23 -6.32 1.71
CA ARG A 34 -1.33 -5.15 0.84
C ARG A 34 -1.99 -4.05 1.64
N LYS A 35 -1.40 -2.86 1.63
CA LYS A 35 -1.96 -1.66 2.25
C LYS A 35 -2.40 -0.68 1.17
N GLY A 36 -3.66 -0.27 1.23
CA GLY A 36 -4.18 0.78 0.37
C GLY A 36 -3.46 2.11 0.64
N LEU A 37 -3.32 2.92 -0.40
CA LEU A 37 -2.67 4.22 -0.30
C LEU A 37 -3.69 5.35 -0.37
N THR A 38 -3.64 6.24 0.63
CA THR A 38 -4.30 7.54 0.57
C THR A 38 -3.38 8.53 -0.15
N THR A 39 -3.87 9.12 -1.24
CA THR A 39 -3.13 10.13 -2.00
C THR A 39 -3.61 11.52 -1.62
N VAL A 40 -2.67 12.39 -1.24
CA VAL A 40 -2.97 13.81 -1.00
C VAL A 40 -2.09 14.68 -1.89
N THR A 41 -2.59 15.88 -2.21
CA THR A 41 -1.85 16.91 -2.92
C THR A 41 -1.81 18.19 -2.09
N CYS A 42 -0.65 18.84 -2.03
CA CYS A 42 -0.53 20.18 -1.45
C CYS A 42 -1.16 21.19 -2.44
N PRO A 43 -2.18 21.95 -2.04
CA PRO A 43 -2.88 22.86 -2.94
C PRO A 43 -2.02 24.07 -3.35
N GLU A 44 -0.95 24.38 -2.61
CA GLU A 44 -0.13 25.56 -2.85
C GLU A 44 1.02 25.28 -3.84
N CYS A 45 1.66 24.11 -3.74
CA CYS A 45 2.85 23.78 -4.54
C CYS A 45 2.70 22.52 -5.41
N GLY A 46 1.57 21.82 -5.34
CA GLY A 46 1.29 20.63 -6.16
C GLY A 46 2.03 19.36 -5.72
N LEU A 47 2.68 19.36 -4.56
CA LEU A 47 3.37 18.18 -4.04
C LEU A 47 2.37 17.04 -3.78
N VAL A 48 2.58 15.90 -4.42
CA VAL A 48 1.79 14.67 -4.22
C VAL A 48 2.51 13.75 -3.23
N ARG A 49 1.75 13.18 -2.28
CA ARG A 49 2.23 12.17 -1.33
C ARG A 49 1.24 11.01 -1.24
N HIS A 50 1.77 9.80 -1.06
CA HIS A 50 1.01 8.61 -0.74
C HIS A 50 1.28 8.20 0.71
N TYR A 51 0.21 7.88 1.45
CA TYR A 51 0.29 7.38 2.81
C TYR A 51 -0.34 6.00 2.90
N ALA A 52 0.36 5.05 3.51
CA ALA A 52 -0.18 3.77 3.92
C ALA A 52 -0.50 3.83 5.41
N GLU A 53 -1.69 3.41 5.79
CA GLU A 53 -2.06 3.26 7.20
C GLU A 53 -1.64 1.88 7.71
N PHE A 54 -1.00 1.87 8.88
CA PHE A 54 -0.67 0.66 9.63
C PHE A 54 -1.43 0.71 10.95
N GLU A 55 -2.09 -0.39 11.31
CA GLU A 55 -2.57 -0.60 12.67
C GLU A 55 -1.33 -0.92 13.52
N GLU A 56 -1.17 -0.26 14.66
CA GLU A 56 -0.05 -0.49 15.60
C GLU A 56 -0.15 -1.86 16.29
#